data_AF-A0A851D385-F1
#
_entry.id   AF-A0A851D385-F1
#
_cell.length_a   1.000
_cell.length_b   1.000
_cell.length_c   1.000
_cell.angle_alpha   90.00
_cell.angle_beta   90.00
_cell.angle_gamma   90.00
#
_symmetry.space_group_name_H-M   'P 1'
#
loop_
_entity.id
_entity.type
_entity.pdbx_description
1 polymer ?
#
loop_
_entity_poly.entity_id
_entity_poly.type
_entity_poly.pdbx_seq_one_letter_code
_entity_poly.pdbx_strand_id
1 'polypeptide(L)'
;VPFSRYYLNCPVESHYATYNWYHNDSLIKTCNTTHPQQDCFHFIQNVSHIHYGHYVCISEEDGFKQALVKERLVNQLRFMSQKGQATMTFGSWLQLLLMVVLVELFH
;
A
#
# COMPACT_ATOMS: atom_id res chain seq x y z
N VAL A 1 8.89 12.37 1.48
CA VAL A 1 9.95 13.17 2.12
C VAL A 1 11.27 12.49 1.79
N PRO A 2 12.18 13.08 1.00
CA PRO A 2 13.53 12.52 0.90
C PRO A 2 14.12 12.45 2.32
N PHE A 3 14.88 11.39 2.64
CA PHE A 3 15.46 11.16 3.98
C PHE A 3 14.50 10.71 5.09
N SER A 4 13.23 10.38 4.79
CA SER A 4 12.38 9.69 5.78
C SER A 4 12.80 8.23 5.94
N ARG A 5 12.82 7.75 7.19
CA ARG A 5 12.94 6.32 7.51
C ARG A 5 11.58 5.66 7.37
N TYR A 6 11.54 4.44 6.86
CA TYR A 6 10.32 3.66 6.74
C TYR A 6 10.60 2.19 7.05
N TYR A 7 9.60 1.47 7.53
CA TYR A 7 9.70 0.02 7.75
C TYR A 7 8.41 -0.66 7.32
N LEU A 8 8.56 -1.88 6.83
CA LEU A 8 7.48 -2.80 6.51
C LEU A 8 7.60 -3.97 7.47
N ASN A 9 6.51 -4.34 8.16
CA ASN A 9 6.53 -5.44 9.11
C ASN A 9 5.83 -6.66 8.53
N CYS A 10 6.47 -7.82 8.57
CA CYS A 10 5.85 -9.10 8.22
C CYS A 10 5.52 -9.87 9.51
N PRO A 11 4.25 -10.23 9.75
CA PRO A 11 3.88 -11.00 10.92
C PRO A 11 4.49 -12.40 10.84
N VAL A 12 5.14 -12.82 11.92
CA VAL A 12 5.65 -14.19 12.07
C VAL A 12 4.61 -14.97 12.89
N GLU A 13 3.91 -15.90 12.23
CA GLU A 13 2.87 -16.73 12.85
C GLU A 13 3.38 -18.15 13.17
N SER A 14 4.17 -18.72 12.26
CA SER A 14 4.87 -20.00 12.41
C SER A 14 6.38 -19.80 12.45
N HIS A 15 7.06 -20.42 13.41
CA HIS A 15 8.53 -20.41 13.50
C HIS A 15 9.20 -21.45 12.59
N TYR A 16 8.44 -22.40 12.07
CA TYR A 16 8.92 -23.41 11.12
C TYR A 16 8.85 -22.92 9.66
N ALA A 17 8.02 -21.90 9.41
CA ALA A 17 7.92 -21.26 8.11
C ALA A 17 9.14 -20.40 7.77
N THR A 18 9.48 -20.34 6.49
CA THR A 18 10.43 -19.37 5.92
C THR A 18 9.68 -18.14 5.44
N TYR A 19 10.18 -16.94 5.72
CA TYR A 19 9.55 -15.68 5.31
C TYR A 19 10.45 -14.90 4.37
N ASN A 20 9.88 -14.49 3.23
CA ASN A 20 10.59 -13.80 2.16
C ASN A 20 9.89 -12.48 1.81
N TRP A 21 10.68 -11.41 1.77
CA TRP A 21 10.26 -10.12 1.24
C TRP A 21 10.63 -9.99 -0.23
N TYR A 22 9.68 -9.55 -1.03
CA TYR A 22 9.84 -9.22 -2.44
C TYR A 22 9.54 -7.75 -2.69
N HIS A 23 10.36 -7.10 -3.51
CA HIS A 23 10.12 -5.76 -4.05
C HIS A 23 10.10 -5.84 -5.57
N ASN A 24 8.97 -5.46 -6.19
CA ASN A 24 8.75 -5.61 -7.63
C ASN A 24 9.19 -7.00 -8.16
N ASP A 25 8.68 -8.06 -7.50
CA ASP A 25 8.96 -9.47 -7.80
C ASP A 25 10.40 -9.95 -7.56
N SER A 26 11.29 -9.07 -7.09
CA SER A 26 12.67 -9.42 -6.74
C SER A 26 12.79 -9.72 -5.25
N LEU A 27 13.43 -10.84 -4.90
CA LEU A 27 13.71 -11.19 -3.50
C LEU A 27 14.70 -10.18 -2.90
N ILE A 28 14.32 -9.53 -1.80
CA ILE A 28 15.14 -8.50 -1.13
C ILE A 28 15.58 -8.88 0.29
N LYS A 29 14.87 -9.80 0.95
CA LYS A 29 15.23 -10.28 2.28
C LYS A 29 14.59 -11.64 2.56
N THR A 30 15.36 -12.56 3.14
CA THR A 30 14.84 -13.76 3.80
C THR A 30 15.02 -13.58 5.30
N CYS A 31 13.96 -13.82 6.08
CA CYS A 31 14.00 -13.72 7.54
C CYS A 31 14.43 -15.05 8.15
N ASN A 32 15.27 -15.00 9.18
CA ASN A 32 15.69 -16.17 9.94
C ASN A 32 14.82 -16.31 11.19
N THR A 33 13.99 -17.35 11.23
CA THR A 33 13.04 -17.61 12.34
C THR A 33 13.64 -18.48 13.45
N THR A 34 14.88 -18.94 13.32
CA THR A 34 15.53 -19.90 14.22
C THR A 34 15.98 -19.31 15.57
N HIS A 35 15.99 -17.98 15.71
CA HIS A 35 16.39 -17.31 16.96
C HIS A 35 15.20 -16.64 17.66
N PRO A 36 15.14 -16.66 19.02
CA PRO A 36 13.96 -16.28 19.82
C PRO A 36 13.60 -14.79 19.79
N GLN A 37 14.20 -13.99 18.91
CA GLN A 37 13.91 -12.57 18.79
C GLN A 37 14.22 -12.10 17.36
N GLN A 38 13.32 -12.33 16.40
CA GLN A 38 13.44 -11.68 15.09
C GLN A 38 12.08 -11.25 14.56
N ASP A 39 11.73 -9.99 14.85
CA ASP A 39 10.74 -9.26 14.07
C ASP A 39 11.14 -9.30 12.58
N CYS A 40 10.28 -9.82 11.71
CA CYS A 40 10.56 -9.93 10.28
C CYS A 40 10.20 -8.62 9.55
N PHE A 41 10.96 -7.55 9.80
CA PHE A 41 10.75 -6.26 9.12
C PHE A 41 11.76 -5.98 8.00
N HIS A 42 11.34 -5.25 6.98
CA HIS A 42 12.21 -4.64 5.98
C HIS A 42 12.36 -3.14 6.28
N PHE A 43 13.58 -2.69 6.57
CA PHE A 43 13.87 -1.30 6.93
C PHE A 43 14.48 -0.54 5.77
N ILE A 44 13.93 0.65 5.50
CA ILE A 44 14.39 1.58 4.48
C ILE A 44 14.90 2.82 5.21
N GLN A 45 16.22 2.93 5.36
CA GLN A 45 16.85 4.00 6.13
C GLN A 45 16.67 5.38 5.49
N ASN A 46 16.72 5.45 4.16
CA ASN A 46 16.57 6.68 3.40
C ASN A 46 15.71 6.42 2.16
N VAL A 47 14.40 6.67 2.27
CA VAL A 47 13.46 6.47 1.17
C VAL A 47 13.85 7.36 -0.02
N SER A 48 13.92 6.73 -1.19
CA SER A 48 14.27 7.36 -2.47
C SER A 48 13.48 6.70 -3.60
N HIS A 49 13.64 7.18 -4.83
CA HIS A 49 12.86 6.72 -5.98
C HIS A 49 12.98 5.22 -6.27
N ILE A 50 14.13 4.60 -5.96
CA ILE A 50 14.34 3.16 -6.15
C ILE A 50 13.51 2.30 -5.19
N HIS A 51 13.07 2.87 -4.07
CA HIS A 51 12.31 2.13 -3.07
C HIS A 51 10.80 2.13 -3.38
N TYR A 52 10.32 2.93 -4.32
CA TYR A 52 8.92 2.91 -4.70
C TYR A 52 8.57 1.63 -5.46
N GLY A 53 7.35 1.14 -5.31
CA GLY A 53 6.91 -0.10 -5.92
C GLY A 53 6.09 -0.97 -4.99
N HIS A 54 5.89 -2.22 -5.41
CA HIS A 54 5.13 -3.20 -4.67
C HIS A 54 6.04 -3.99 -3.74
N TYR A 55 5.59 -4.19 -2.50
CA TYR A 55 6.24 -5.02 -1.51
C TYR A 55 5.30 -6.16 -1.12
N VAL A 56 5.84 -7.38 -1.09
CA VAL A 56 5.08 -8.56 -0.69
C VAL A 56 5.91 -9.36 0.31
N CYS A 57 5.31 -9.71 1.45
CA CYS A 57 5.87 -10.74 2.32
C CYS A 57 5.16 -12.07 2.08
N ILE A 58 5.93 -13.13 1.86
CA ILE A 58 5.42 -14.49 1.63
C ILE A 58 5.98 -15.41 2.72
N SER A 59 5.10 -16.14 3.40
CA SER A 59 5.47 -17.30 4.21
C SER A 59 5.44 -18.57 3.37
N GLU A 60 6.37 -19.49 3.65
CA GLU A 60 6.46 -20.80 3.03
C GLU A 60 6.75 -21.88 4.08
N GLU A 61 5.87 -22.87 4.17
CA GLU A 61 5.97 -24.00 5.11
C GLU A 61 5.43 -25.25 4.42
N ASP A 62 6.21 -26.34 4.41
CA ASP A 62 5.85 -27.62 3.79
C ASP A 62 5.29 -27.50 2.35
N GLY A 63 5.81 -26.53 1.58
CA GLY A 63 5.40 -26.25 0.20
C GLY A 63 4.13 -25.39 0.07
N PHE A 64 3.45 -25.07 1.17
CA PHE A 64 2.37 -24.10 1.18
C PHE A 64 2.93 -22.68 1.22
N LYS A 65 2.45 -21.80 0.33
CA LYS A 65 2.88 -20.40 0.24
C LYS A 65 1.72 -19.45 0.47
N GLN A 66 1.91 -18.47 1.34
CA GLN A 66 0.89 -17.46 1.64
C GLN A 66 1.48 -16.05 1.62
N ALA A 67 0.83 -15.14 0.90
CA ALA A 67 1.17 -13.72 0.97
C ALA A 67 0.52 -13.08 2.21
N LEU A 68 1.34 -12.70 3.18
CA LEU A 68 0.91 -12.12 4.46
C LEU A 68 0.77 -10.60 4.39
N VAL A 69 1.61 -9.95 3.58
CA VAL A 69 1.59 -8.50 3.39
C VAL A 69 1.65 -8.17 1.91
N LYS A 70 0.85 -7.20 1.46
CA LYS A 70 0.86 -6.64 0.11
C LYS A 70 0.70 -5.13 0.19
N GLU A 71 1.79 -4.41 -0.01
CA GLU A 71 1.82 -2.96 0.11
C GLU A 71 2.42 -2.29 -1.13
N ARG A 72 2.13 -1.01 -1.31
CA ARG A 72 2.71 -0.19 -2.38
C ARG A 72 3.27 1.10 -1.83
N LEU A 73 4.59 1.23 -1.85
CA LEU A 73 5.25 2.47 -1.46
C LEU A 73 5.20 3.44 -2.63
N VAL A 74 4.57 4.59 -2.42
CA VAL A 74 4.38 5.63 -3.44
C VAL A 74 4.99 6.96 -3.03
N ASN A 75 5.33 7.79 -4.01
CA ASN A 75 5.68 9.17 -3.76
C ASN A 75 4.40 9.97 -3.42
N GLN A 76 4.21 10.31 -2.13
CA GLN A 76 3.05 11.06 -1.66
C GLN A 76 2.83 12.39 -2.40
N LEU A 77 3.89 13.15 -2.70
CA LEU A 77 3.76 14.43 -3.41
C LEU A 77 3.17 14.23 -4.81
N ARG A 78 3.64 13.21 -5.53
CA ARG A 78 3.12 12.85 -6.85
C ARG A 78 1.70 12.29 -6.77
N PHE A 79 1.41 11.50 -5.75
CA PHE A 79 0.09 10.91 -5.54
C PHE A 79 -0.97 11.96 -5.21
N MET A 80 -0.66 12.93 -4.33
CA MET A 80 -1.57 14.02 -3.99
C MET A 80 -1.85 14.93 -5.18
N SER A 81 -0.84 15.20 -6.03
CA SER A 81 -1.02 15.96 -7.28
C SER A 81 -2.03 15.28 -8.23
N GLN A 82 -2.00 13.95 -8.34
CA GLN A 82 -2.95 13.20 -9.16
C GLN A 82 -4.36 13.15 -8.55
N LYS A 83 -4.45 12.98 -7.22
CA LYS A 83 -5.74 12.94 -6.51
C LYS A 83 -6.48 14.29 -6.55
N GLY A 84 -5.75 15.41 -6.49
CA GLY A 84 -6.34 16.75 -6.60
C GLY A 84 -6.95 17.08 -7.97
N GLN A 85 -6.64 16.28 -9.00
CA GLN A 85 -7.18 16.45 -10.35
C GLN A 85 -8.52 15.70 -10.56
N ALA A 86 -8.92 14.84 -9.62
CA ALA A 86 -10.08 13.96 -9.73
C ALA A 86 -11.24 14.37 -8.81
N THR A 87 -11.55 15.68 -8.71
CA THR A 87 -12.85 16.18 -8.24
C THR A 87 -13.09 17.59 -8.78
N MET A 88 -13.35 17.69 -10.08
CA MET A 88 -14.23 18.72 -10.61
C MET A 88 -15.39 18.01 -11.29
N THR A 89 -16.28 17.45 -10.47
CA THR A 89 -17.57 16.99 -10.97
C THR A 89 -18.37 18.23 -11.41
N PHE A 90 -18.41 18.44 -12.72
CA PHE A 90 -19.31 19.37 -13.41
C PHE A 90 -20.78 18.90 -13.25
N GLY A 91 -21.30 18.87 -12.02
CA GLY A 91 -22.62 18.33 -11.69
C GLY A 91 -23.58 19.31 -11.00
N SER A 92 -23.20 20.57 -10.81
CA SER A 92 -24.01 21.54 -10.04
C SER A 92 -25.29 21.96 -10.78
N TRP A 93 -25.24 22.09 -12.11
CA TRP A 93 -26.35 22.64 -12.88
C TRP A 93 -27.52 21.66 -13.07
N LEU A 94 -27.26 20.35 -13.21
CA LEU A 94 -28.33 19.36 -13.32
C LEU A 94 -29.17 19.27 -12.04
N GLN A 95 -28.54 19.41 -10.86
CA GLN A 95 -29.26 19.40 -9.59
C GLN A 95 -30.11 20.65 -9.40
N LEU A 96 -29.62 21.81 -9.83
CA LEU A 96 -30.39 23.06 -9.83
C LEU A 96 -31.60 22.99 -10.78
N LEU A 97 -31.41 22.45 -11.99
CA LEU A 97 -32.50 22.28 -12.95
C LEU A 97 -33.57 21.32 -12.43
N LEU A 98 -33.18 20.22 -11.77
CA LEU A 98 -34.13 19.28 -11.17
C LEU A 98 -34.99 19.93 -10.07
N MET A 99 -34.38 20.79 -9.23
CA MET A 99 -35.10 21.50 -8.17
C MET A 99 -36.10 22.52 -8.73
N VAL A 100 -35.74 23.26 -9.79
CA VAL A 100 -36.65 24.23 -10.43
C VAL A 100 -37.87 23.52 -11.04
N VAL A 101 -37.66 22.39 -11.73
CA VAL A 101 -38.76 21.61 -12.31
C VAL A 101 -39.71 21.07 -11.25
N LEU A 102 -39.18 20.60 -10.11
CA LEU A 102 -40.02 20.11 -9.01
C LEU A 102 -40.86 21.24 -8.39
N VAL A 103 -40.29 22.44 -8.21
CA VAL A 103 -41.04 23.59 -7.65
C VAL A 103 -42.20 24.01 -8.55
N GLU A 104 -42.00 24.05 -9.86
CA GLU A 104 -43.05 24.37 -10.83
C GLU A 104 -44.13 23.29 -10.94
N LEU A 105 -43.82 22.03 -10.62
CA LEU A 105 -44.79 20.93 -10.67
C LEU A 105 -45.73 20.87 -9.45
N PHE A 106 -45.30 21.47 -8.33
CA PHE A 106 -46.03 21.47 -7.05
C PHE A 106 -46.68 22.82 -6.73
N HIS A 107 -46.71 23.76 -7.67
CA HIS A 107 -47.38 25.06 -7.57
C HIS A 107 -48.50 25.19 -8.62
#